data_AF-A0A7V9ZYY3-F1
#
_entry.id   AF-A0A7V9ZYY3-F1
#
_cell.length_a   1.000
_cell.length_b   1.000
_cell.length_c   1.000
_cell.angle_alpha   90.00
_cell.angle_beta   90.00
_cell.angle_gamma   90.00
#
_symmetry.space_group_name_H-M   'P 1'
#
loop_
_entity.id
_entity.type
_entity.pdbx_description
1 polymer ?
#
loop_
_entity_poly.entity_id
_entity_poly.type
_entity_poly.pdbx_seq_one_letter_code
_entity_poly.pdbx_strand_id
1 'polypeptide(L)'
;MQARAGEEVAASKRHLAVDERGVGLRATWHLARGLVNLSLWRGDRCIETFHLTPVQAGQLVGFLVSGLADSVAEPQQAQLAVVPDSDEGAATSRLASGATNAVDQSRRQLADVLDRAAARLRR
;
A
#
# COMPACT_ATOMS: atom_id res chain seq x y z
N MET A 1 22.54 28.90 -20.44
CA MET A 1 21.18 28.60 -20.89
C MET A 1 20.79 27.27 -20.26
N GLN A 2 19.91 27.33 -19.25
CA GLN A 2 19.72 26.32 -18.21
C GLN A 2 18.97 25.07 -18.71
N ALA A 3 19.40 23.91 -18.22
CA ALA A 3 18.66 22.65 -18.30
C ALA A 3 17.35 22.77 -17.50
N ARG A 4 16.21 22.47 -18.13
CA ARG A 4 14.93 22.34 -17.42
C ARG A 4 14.77 20.89 -16.95
N ALA A 5 15.10 20.68 -15.68
CA ALA A 5 14.55 19.61 -14.87
C ALA A 5 13.06 19.89 -14.65
N GLY A 6 12.21 18.94 -15.05
CA GLY A 6 10.76 19.06 -14.92
C GLY A 6 9.97 17.89 -15.54
N GLU A 7 10.63 16.76 -15.81
CA GLU A 7 9.96 15.52 -16.20
C GLU A 7 10.02 14.59 -15.00
N GLU A 8 9.17 14.89 -14.02
CA GLU A 8 8.79 13.91 -13.01
C GLU A 8 8.11 12.78 -13.77
N VAL A 9 8.88 11.72 -14.05
CA VAL A 9 8.41 10.49 -14.69
C VAL A 9 7.34 9.93 -13.78
N ALA A 10 6.08 10.28 -14.06
CA ALA A 10 4.92 9.72 -13.39
C ALA A 10 5.07 8.21 -13.44
N ALA A 11 5.44 7.60 -12.31
CA ALA A 11 5.77 6.20 -12.23
C ALA A 11 4.60 5.43 -12.85
N SER A 12 4.86 4.74 -13.97
CA SER A 12 3.82 4.04 -14.70
C SER A 12 3.20 3.01 -13.76
N LYS A 13 2.01 3.31 -13.25
CA LYS A 13 1.27 2.42 -12.37
C LYS A 13 0.96 1.18 -13.18
N ARG A 14 1.59 0.06 -12.81
CA ARG A 14 1.38 -1.23 -13.47
C ARG A 14 0.70 -2.16 -12.48
N HIS A 15 -0.30 -2.88 -12.96
CA HIS A 15 -0.99 -3.89 -12.18
C HIS A 15 -0.98 -5.19 -12.98
N LEU A 16 -0.67 -6.32 -12.33
CA LEU A 16 -0.72 -7.66 -12.90
C LEU A 16 -1.51 -8.55 -11.94
N ALA A 17 -2.60 -9.13 -12.43
CA ALA A 17 -3.35 -10.19 -11.76
C ALA A 17 -3.11 -11.50 -12.54
N VAL A 18 -2.95 -12.63 -11.84
CA VAL A 18 -2.74 -13.95 -12.46
C VAL A 18 -3.80 -14.91 -11.93
N ASP A 19 -4.46 -15.65 -12.82
CA ASP A 19 -5.46 -16.66 -12.45
C ASP A 19 -4.82 -18.03 -12.12
N GLU A 20 -5.64 -18.99 -11.66
CA GLU A 20 -5.20 -20.35 -11.34
C GLU A 20 -4.68 -21.15 -12.54
N ARG A 21 -4.95 -20.69 -13.77
CA ARG A 21 -4.48 -21.28 -15.03
C ARG A 21 -3.15 -20.67 -15.47
N GLY A 22 -2.61 -19.71 -14.72
CA GLY A 22 -1.38 -18.99 -15.05
C GLY A 22 -1.55 -17.95 -16.16
N VAL A 23 -2.78 -17.51 -16.44
CA VAL A 23 -3.07 -16.41 -17.37
C VAL A 23 -3.04 -15.08 -16.61
N GLY A 24 -2.24 -14.14 -17.09
CA GLY A 24 -2.07 -12.82 -16.49
C GLY A 24 -2.88 -11.74 -17.18
N LEU A 25 -3.59 -10.91 -16.43
CA LEU A 25 -4.14 -9.64 -16.89
C LEU A 25 -3.25 -8.49 -16.40
N ARG A 26 -2.65 -7.76 -17.33
CA ARG A 26 -1.78 -6.61 -17.02
C ARG A 26 -2.34 -5.32 -17.56
N ALA A 27 -2.42 -4.32 -16.69
CA ALA A 27 -2.83 -2.97 -17.04
C ALA A 27 -1.61 -2.01 -16.97
N THR A 28 -1.43 -1.15 -17.97
CA THR A 28 -0.32 -0.16 -18.05
C THR A 28 -0.82 1.18 -18.56
N TRP A 29 -0.45 2.26 -17.86
CA TRP A 29 -0.96 3.61 -18.11
C TRP A 29 0.04 4.39 -18.96
N HIS A 30 -0.45 4.93 -20.08
CA HIS A 30 0.29 5.82 -20.98
C HIS A 30 -0.53 7.09 -21.21
N LEU A 31 -0.84 7.81 -20.13
CA LEU A 31 -1.74 8.96 -20.17
C LEU A 31 -1.23 10.11 -21.07
N ALA A 32 0.08 10.29 -21.17
CA ALA A 32 0.69 11.24 -22.12
C ALA A 32 0.35 10.91 -23.60
N ARG A 33 0.02 9.65 -23.89
CA ARG A 33 -0.44 9.18 -25.21
C ARG A 33 -1.96 8.97 -25.27
N GLY A 34 -2.68 9.35 -24.21
CA GLY A 34 -4.13 9.23 -24.13
C GLY A 34 -4.64 7.78 -24.15
N LEU A 35 -3.88 6.83 -23.61
CA LEU A 35 -4.25 5.41 -23.65
C LEU A 35 -3.87 4.63 -22.37
N VAL A 36 -4.63 3.57 -22.12
CA VAL A 36 -4.40 2.53 -21.13
C VAL A 36 -4.36 1.20 -21.86
N ASN A 37 -3.27 0.46 -21.69
CA ASN A 37 -3.12 -0.88 -22.27
C ASN A 37 -3.58 -1.93 -21.28
N LEU A 38 -4.54 -2.76 -21.70
CA LEU A 38 -4.87 -4.01 -21.04
C LEU A 38 -4.31 -5.16 -21.88
N SER A 39 -3.53 -6.04 -21.26
CA SER A 39 -2.87 -7.13 -21.98
C SER A 39 -3.07 -8.46 -21.27
N LEU A 40 -3.26 -9.51 -22.06
CA LEU A 40 -3.33 -10.88 -21.59
C LEU A 40 -1.99 -11.57 -21.79
N TRP A 41 -1.54 -12.28 -20.78
CA TRP A 41 -0.23 -12.93 -20.72
C TRP A 41 -0.39 -14.42 -20.45
N ARG A 42 0.46 -15.24 -21.07
CA ARG A 42 0.62 -16.66 -20.74
C ARG A 42 2.11 -16.94 -20.57
N GLY A 43 2.53 -17.18 -19.33
CA GLY A 43 3.95 -17.17 -18.99
C GLY A 43 4.55 -15.79 -19.24
N ASP A 44 5.62 -15.73 -20.04
CA ASP A 44 6.34 -14.51 -20.43
C ASP A 44 5.84 -13.89 -21.75
N ARG A 45 4.84 -14.50 -22.38
CA ARG A 45 4.32 -14.05 -23.67
C ARG A 45 3.04 -13.24 -23.53
N CYS A 46 3.04 -12.05 -24.10
CA CYS A 46 1.80 -11.30 -24.36
C CYS A 46 1.03 -12.01 -25.49
N ILE A 47 -0.17 -12.49 -25.17
CA ILE A 47 -1.04 -13.19 -26.13
C ILE A 47 -2.14 -12.30 -26.66
N GLU A 48 -2.50 -11.21 -25.97
CA GLU A 48 -3.40 -10.20 -26.51
C GLU A 48 -3.27 -8.82 -25.88
N THR A 49 -3.64 -7.76 -26.61
CA THR A 49 -3.59 -6.37 -26.13
C THR A 49 -4.80 -5.55 -26.61
N PHE A 50 -5.44 -4.87 -25.67
CA PHE A 50 -6.49 -3.89 -25.89
C PHE A 50 -5.94 -2.50 -25.59
N HIS A 51 -6.12 -1.57 -26.54
CA HIS A 51 -5.80 -0.16 -26.36
C HIS A 51 -7.09 0.57 -26.01
N LEU A 52 -7.21 1.01 -24.76
CA LEU A 52 -8.37 1.76 -24.29
C LEU A 52 -8.02 3.23 -24.17
N THR A 53 -8.95 4.10 -24.56
CA THR A 53 -8.91 5.50 -24.12
C THR A 53 -9.18 5.57 -22.61
N PRO A 54 -8.79 6.66 -21.91
CA PRO A 54 -9.13 6.85 -20.50
C PRO A 54 -10.63 6.76 -20.22
N VAL A 55 -11.47 7.22 -21.15
CA VAL A 55 -12.93 7.13 -21.04
C VAL A 55 -13.39 5.67 -21.07
N GLN A 56 -12.91 4.87 -22.03
CA GLN A 56 -13.24 3.44 -22.13
C GLN A 56 -12.71 2.65 -20.93
N ALA A 57 -11.51 2.96 -20.45
CA ALA A 57 -10.97 2.36 -19.23
C ALA A 57 -11.85 2.69 -18.01
N GLY A 58 -12.32 3.95 -17.90
CA GLY A 58 -13.26 4.36 -16.86
C GLY A 58 -14.59 3.61 -16.94
N GLN A 59 -15.13 3.41 -18.14
CA GLN A 59 -16.36 2.63 -18.35
C GLN A 59 -16.20 1.17 -17.89
N LEU A 60 -15.07 0.53 -18.23
CA LEU A 60 -14.77 -0.83 -17.78
C LEU A 60 -14.68 -0.91 -16.25
N VAL A 61 -13.97 0.03 -15.61
CA VAL A 61 -13.87 0.08 -14.15
C VAL A 61 -15.25 0.27 -13.52
N GLY A 62 -16.08 1.15 -14.08
CA GLY A 62 -17.46 1.35 -13.64
C GLY A 62 -18.29 0.07 -13.70
N PHE A 63 -18.22 -0.66 -14.83
CA PHE A 63 -18.87 -1.96 -14.97
C PHE A 63 -18.44 -2.96 -13.90
N LEU A 64 -17.13 -3.08 -13.63
CA LEU A 64 -16.61 -3.99 -12.61
C LEU A 64 -17.08 -3.61 -11.21
N VAL A 65 -17.07 -2.32 -10.86
CA VAL A 65 -17.54 -1.83 -9.56
C VAL A 65 -19.03 -2.06 -9.38
N SER A 66 -19.84 -1.75 -10.40
CA SER A 66 -21.29 -1.99 -10.35
C SER A 66 -21.62 -3.47 -10.19
N GLY A 67 -21.01 -4.35 -11.01
CA GLY A 67 -21.24 -5.79 -10.88
C GLY A 67 -20.79 -6.36 -9.54
N LEU A 68 -19.70 -5.84 -8.97
CA LEU A 68 -19.27 -6.21 -7.62
C LEU A 68 -20.28 -5.76 -6.57
N ALA A 69 -20.78 -4.52 -6.64
CA ALA A 69 -21.78 -4.01 -5.71
C ALA A 69 -23.08 -4.84 -5.75
N ASP A 70 -23.53 -5.23 -6.94
CA ASP A 70 -24.72 -6.06 -7.12
C ASP A 70 -24.54 -7.50 -6.60
N SER A 71 -23.31 -8.00 -6.54
CA SER A 71 -23.00 -9.39 -6.11
C SER A 71 -23.02 -9.60 -4.60
N VAL A 72 -23.02 -8.52 -3.81
CA VAL A 72 -22.96 -8.58 -2.36
C VAL A 72 -24.39 -8.61 -1.80
N ALA A 73 -24.82 -9.77 -1.30
CA ALA A 73 -26.21 -10.07 -0.92
C ALA A 73 -26.80 -9.18 0.20
N GLU A 74 -25.95 -8.64 1.08
CA GLU A 74 -26.31 -7.56 2.01
C GLU A 74 -25.20 -6.53 2.03
N PRO A 75 -25.50 -5.21 2.03
CA PRO A 75 -24.50 -4.17 2.17
C PRO A 75 -23.88 -4.23 3.56
N GLN A 76 -22.95 -5.17 3.76
CA GLN A 76 -22.03 -5.18 4.88
C GLN A 76 -21.27 -3.87 4.76
N GLN A 77 -21.50 -2.93 5.68
CA GLN A 77 -20.78 -1.66 5.67
C GLN A 77 -19.28 -1.98 5.69
N ALA A 78 -18.62 -1.74 4.56
CA ALA A 78 -17.19 -1.90 4.44
C ALA A 78 -16.55 -0.89 5.39
N GLN A 79 -16.07 -1.35 6.55
CA GLN A 79 -15.35 -0.52 7.52
C GLN A 79 -13.90 -0.33 7.05
N LEU A 80 -13.74 0.21 5.84
CA LEU A 80 -12.43 0.58 5.32
C LEU A 80 -12.07 1.96 5.86
N ALA A 81 -11.21 2.00 6.87
CA ALA A 81 -10.59 3.24 7.30
C ALA A 81 -9.50 3.64 6.29
N VAL A 82 -9.61 4.84 5.71
CA VAL A 82 -8.48 5.45 4.99
C VAL A 82 -7.43 5.80 6.04
N VAL A 83 -6.37 5.00 6.13
CA VAL A 83 -5.20 5.37 6.92
C VAL A 83 -4.53 6.51 6.16
N PRO A 84 -4.49 7.75 6.70
CA PRO A 84 -3.75 8.82 6.05
C PRO A 84 -2.28 8.42 5.98
N ASP A 85 -1.65 8.70 4.84
CA ASP A 85 -0.20 8.58 4.71
C ASP A 85 0.41 9.39 5.84
N SER A 86 1.04 8.72 6.81
CA SER A 86 1.67 9.41 7.92
C SER A 86 2.88 10.12 7.34
N ASP A 87 2.91 11.46 7.41
CA ASP A 87 4.12 12.25 7.15
C ASP A 87 5.34 11.52 7.73
N GLU A 88 6.31 11.15 6.89
CA GLU A 88 7.47 10.32 7.25
C GLU A 88 8.28 10.87 8.46
N GLY A 89 8.08 12.15 8.81
CA GLY A 89 8.64 12.78 10.01
C GLY A 89 7.99 12.37 11.35
N ALA A 90 6.74 11.91 11.36
CA ALA A 90 6.05 11.47 12.58
C ALA A 90 6.35 10.01 12.95
N ALA A 91 6.73 9.16 11.98
CA ALA A 91 7.07 7.76 12.21
C ALA A 91 8.43 7.63 12.91
N THR A 92 9.42 8.41 12.49
CA THR A 92 10.76 8.47 13.11
C THR A 92 10.71 8.99 14.54
N SER A 93 9.90 10.01 14.83
CA SER A 93 9.70 10.53 16.18
C SER A 93 9.00 9.53 17.11
N ARG A 94 8.00 8.79 16.62
CA ARG A 94 7.31 7.74 17.41
C ARG A 94 8.19 6.53 17.69
N LEU A 95 9.03 6.12 16.74
CA LEU A 95 10.02 5.05 16.95
C LEU A 95 11.09 5.46 17.96
N ALA A 96 11.58 6.70 17.89
CA ALA A 96 12.54 7.24 18.86
C ALA A 96 11.93 7.34 20.27
N SER A 97 10.70 7.84 20.39
CA SER A 97 9.98 7.96 21.66
C SER A 97 9.60 6.59 22.26
N GLY A 98 9.24 5.61 21.42
CA GLY A 98 9.01 4.24 21.84
C GLY A 98 10.25 3.59 22.44
N ALA A 99 11.41 3.80 21.83
CA ALA A 99 12.69 3.27 22.32
C ALA A 99 13.10 3.89 23.67
N THR A 100 12.91 5.21 23.86
CA THR A 100 13.23 5.88 25.12
C THR A 100 12.33 5.41 26.27
N ASN A 101 11.02 5.25 26.01
CA ASN A 101 10.07 4.78 27.02
C ASN A 101 10.36 3.34 27.48
N ALA A 102 10.77 2.47 26.56
CA ALA A 102 11.14 1.08 26.89
C ALA A 102 12.38 1.03 27.81
N VAL A 103 13.41 1.83 27.51
CA VAL A 103 14.65 1.88 28.34
C VAL A 103 14.35 2.40 29.74
N ASP A 104 13.55 3.46 29.87
CA ASP A 104 13.16 4.01 31.18
C ASP A 104 12.31 3.02 31.98
N GLN A 105 11.42 2.27 31.31
CA GLN A 105 10.62 1.24 31.96
C GLN A 105 11.50 0.10 32.51
N SER A 106 12.45 -0.40 31.72
CA SER A 106 13.38 -1.44 32.17
C SER A 106 14.28 -0.97 33.32
N ARG A 107 14.75 0.28 33.29
CA ARG A 107 15.54 0.88 34.39
C ARG A 107 14.76 0.95 35.70
N ARG A 108 13.49 1.37 35.63
CA ARG A 108 12.60 1.41 36.81
C ARG A 108 12.31 0.02 37.37
N GLN A 109 12.06 -0.96 36.50
CA GLN A 109 11.86 -2.35 36.90
C GLN A 109 13.10 -2.93 37.58
N LEU A 110 14.30 -2.66 37.05
CA LEU A 110 15.54 -3.11 37.65
C LEU A 110 15.79 -2.45 39.01
N ALA A 111 15.58 -1.14 39.12
CA ALA A 111 15.69 -0.42 40.39
C ALA A 111 14.76 -1.03 41.46
N ASP A 112 13.50 -1.31 41.10
CA ASP A 112 12.53 -1.91 42.01
C ASP A 112 12.91 -3.36 42.43
N VAL A 113 13.50 -4.15 41.51
CA VAL A 113 14.03 -5.49 41.87
C VAL A 113 15.21 -5.39 42.83
N LEU A 114 16.12 -4.44 42.61
CA LEU A 114 17.28 -4.20 43.46
C LEU A 114 16.86 -3.71 44.85
N ASP A 115 15.90 -2.80 44.94
CA ASP A 115 15.35 -2.32 46.22
C ASP A 115 14.70 -3.46 47.01
N ARG A 116 13.92 -4.32 46.33
CA ARG A 116 13.33 -5.52 46.96
C ARG A 116 14.39 -6.52 47.43
N ALA A 117 15.47 -6.69 46.68
CA ALA A 117 16.59 -7.55 47.08
C ALA A 117 17.35 -6.97 48.29
N ALA A 118 17.65 -5.67 48.26
CA ALA A 118 18.31 -4.97 49.36
C ALA A 118 17.47 -5.01 50.64
N ALA A 119 16.14 -4.87 50.54
CA ALA A 119 15.24 -4.96 51.69
C ALA A 119 15.20 -6.35 52.34
N ARG A 120 15.44 -7.43 51.56
CA ARG A 120 15.54 -8.80 52.09
C ARG A 120 16.86 -9.05 52.82
N LEU A 121 17.95 -8.43 52.37
CA LEU A 121 19.27 -8.54 52.99
C LEU A 121 19.40 -7.72 54.29
N ARG A 122 18.48 -6.78 54.53
CA ARG A 122 18.42 -5.99 55.78
C ARG A 122 17.53 -6.62 56.86
N ARG A 123 16.93 -7.79 56.61
CA ARG A 123 16.22 -8.60 57.61
C ARG A 123 17.11 -9.74 58.07
#